data_AF-A0ABD0BHN2-F1
#
_entry.id   AF-A0ABD0BHN2-F1
#
_cell.length_a   1.000
_cell.length_b   1.000
_cell.length_c   1.000
_cell.angle_alpha   90.00
_cell.angle_beta   90.00
_cell.angle_gamma   90.00
#
_symmetry.space_group_name_H-M   'P 1'
#
loop_
_entity.id
_entity.type
_entity.pdbx_description
1 polymer ?
#
loop_
_entity_poly.entity_id
_entity_poly.type
_entity_poly.pdbx_seq_one_letter_code
_entity_poly.pdbx_strand_id
1 'polypeptide(L)'
;MGRMDEFEVGGKDRKLTPEQQLEQLSTYIAAHYERPAMNPPWSDSPSDPHVLDTYDARLADRITHASMLMLGSALDHTTPGVAFSDGVTTEDMPNAQIIRPARPTGVWGISLHPGGWWKGSGVALENSWRPEVAAVANLSGITFLDLDYPLLPEHSLSEVTAVVRQAAQWIRDMNPPRLVAWGYSSGAALAALTSDLWDAQALTFPHLTLDHLPAHLRDAEFPQTFPPTFLQVATQDSVADRYPWAEAQASVKEYVSEHRVATPEVMRERVKDVADFLQ
;
A
#
# COMPACT_ATOMS: atom_id res chain seq x y z
N MET A 1 36.42 -25.89 4.52
CA MET A 1 35.14 -26.32 5.12
C MET A 1 34.50 -25.06 5.71
N GLY A 2 33.67 -24.38 4.94
CA GLY A 2 33.03 -23.13 5.38
C GLY A 2 31.98 -23.43 6.44
N ARG A 3 31.93 -22.62 7.51
CA ARG A 3 30.84 -22.68 8.50
C ARG A 3 29.53 -22.35 7.76
N MET A 4 28.62 -23.31 7.70
CA MET A 4 27.21 -23.00 7.55
C MET A 4 26.80 -22.39 8.89
N ASP A 5 26.49 -21.09 8.89
CA ASP A 5 25.76 -20.53 10.02
C ASP A 5 24.41 -21.26 10.11
N GLU A 6 24.12 -21.80 11.28
CA GLU A 6 23.00 -22.69 11.55
C GLU A 6 21.69 -21.89 11.40
N PHE A 7 20.90 -22.21 10.37
CA PHE A 7 19.56 -21.63 10.19
C PHE A 7 18.64 -22.19 11.27
N GLU A 8 18.14 -21.34 12.17
CA GLU A 8 17.39 -21.75 13.35
C GLU A 8 15.97 -21.16 13.39
N VAL A 9 14.98 -22.02 13.66
CA VAL A 9 13.54 -21.71 13.64
C VAL A 9 12.96 -21.86 15.05
N GLY A 10 12.47 -20.77 15.65
CA GLY A 10 11.69 -20.74 16.90
C GLY A 10 12.39 -21.27 18.17
N GLY A 11 11.84 -20.97 19.35
CA GLY A 11 12.06 -21.78 20.56
C GLY A 11 13.42 -21.69 21.29
N LYS A 12 14.17 -20.58 21.20
CA LYS A 12 15.24 -20.24 22.18
C LYS A 12 14.76 -19.13 23.11
N ASP A 13 15.29 -19.07 24.34
CA ASP A 13 15.13 -17.95 25.29
C ASP A 13 15.82 -16.67 24.80
N ARG A 14 15.49 -16.24 23.57
CA ARG A 14 15.97 -15.02 22.95
C ARG A 14 14.85 -14.45 22.10
N LYS A 15 14.37 -13.27 22.47
CA LYS A 15 13.45 -12.49 21.64
C LYS A 15 14.21 -11.96 20.42
N LEU A 16 13.75 -12.28 19.22
CA LEU A 16 14.28 -11.73 17.97
C LEU A 16 13.99 -10.22 17.92
N THR A 17 14.96 -9.43 17.44
CA THR A 17 14.70 -8.00 17.15
C THR A 17 13.73 -7.87 15.97
N PRO A 18 13.02 -6.74 15.80
CA PRO A 18 12.14 -6.54 14.66
C PRO A 18 12.83 -6.82 13.30
N GLU A 19 14.08 -6.44 13.14
CA GLU A 19 14.86 -6.65 11.90
C GLU A 19 15.14 -8.15 11.68
N GLN A 20 15.45 -8.89 12.75
CA GLN A 20 15.65 -10.34 12.69
C GLN A 20 14.35 -11.08 12.37
N GLN A 21 13.22 -10.60 12.87
CA GLN A 21 11.91 -11.17 12.53
C GLN A 21 11.58 -10.94 11.05
N LEU A 22 11.84 -9.73 10.54
CA LEU A 22 11.67 -9.41 9.12
C LEU A 22 12.59 -10.29 8.26
N GLU A 23 13.88 -10.39 8.59
CA GLU A 23 14.85 -11.21 7.86
C GLU A 23 14.42 -12.69 7.78
N GLN A 24 13.97 -13.27 8.90
CA GLN A 24 13.47 -14.65 8.92
C GLN A 24 12.21 -14.82 8.06
N LEU A 25 11.28 -13.88 8.15
CA LEU A 25 10.05 -13.90 7.37
C LEU A 25 10.34 -13.82 5.86
N SER A 26 11.14 -12.83 5.46
CA SER A 26 11.52 -12.61 4.06
C SER A 26 12.28 -13.79 3.48
N THR A 27 13.24 -14.34 4.25
CA THR A 27 14.01 -15.53 3.82
C THR A 27 13.09 -16.73 3.59
N TYR A 28 12.15 -16.99 4.50
CA TYR A 28 11.18 -18.06 4.35
C TYR A 28 10.30 -17.85 3.11
N ILE A 29 9.78 -16.64 2.92
CA ILE A 29 8.92 -16.32 1.77
C ILE A 29 9.67 -16.52 0.47
N ALA A 30 10.90 -16.02 0.36
CA ALA A 30 11.74 -16.15 -0.83
C ALA A 30 12.10 -17.62 -1.15
N ALA A 31 12.29 -18.45 -0.12
CA ALA A 31 12.64 -19.86 -0.29
C ALA A 31 11.45 -20.74 -0.70
N HIS A 32 10.22 -20.37 -0.32
CA HIS A 32 9.04 -21.25 -0.44
C HIS A 32 7.92 -20.73 -1.35
N TYR A 33 7.93 -19.45 -1.69
CA TYR A 33 6.97 -18.85 -2.60
C TYR A 33 7.71 -18.22 -3.78
N GLU A 34 7.72 -18.92 -4.91
CA GLU A 34 8.34 -18.42 -6.14
C GLU A 34 7.69 -17.10 -6.56
N ARG A 35 8.48 -16.02 -6.54
CA ARG A 35 8.06 -14.69 -6.99
C ARG A 35 8.11 -14.66 -8.51
N PRO A 36 6.99 -14.37 -9.20
CA PRO A 36 7.01 -14.16 -10.64
C PRO A 36 7.93 -13.00 -11.01
N ALA A 37 8.53 -13.07 -12.20
CA ALA A 37 9.25 -11.94 -12.77
C ALA A 37 8.34 -10.69 -12.79
N MET A 38 8.87 -9.51 -12.49
CA MET A 38 8.12 -8.26 -12.38
C MET A 38 8.56 -7.29 -13.49
N ASN A 39 8.46 -7.72 -14.73
CA ASN A 39 8.88 -6.95 -15.89
C ASN A 39 7.68 -6.13 -16.40
N PRO A 40 7.79 -4.79 -16.52
CA PRO A 40 6.68 -3.95 -16.94
C PRO A 40 6.31 -4.17 -18.43
N PRO A 41 5.12 -3.71 -18.86
CA PRO A 41 4.64 -3.83 -20.25
C PRO A 41 5.57 -3.21 -21.31
N TRP A 42 6.38 -2.23 -20.92
CA TRP A 42 7.35 -1.56 -21.79
C TRP A 42 8.76 -2.16 -21.76
N SER A 43 8.94 -3.33 -21.16
CA SER A 43 10.20 -4.09 -21.20
C SER A 43 10.26 -5.02 -22.43
N ASP A 44 11.44 -5.54 -22.74
CA ASP A 44 11.63 -6.50 -23.84
C ASP A 44 10.96 -7.87 -23.59
N SER A 45 10.63 -8.19 -22.33
CA SER A 45 9.96 -9.43 -21.94
C SER A 45 8.93 -9.17 -20.83
N PRO A 46 7.78 -8.56 -21.16
CA PRO A 46 6.73 -8.24 -20.18
C PRO A 46 6.21 -9.44 -19.42
N SER A 47 5.95 -9.24 -18.14
CA SER A 47 5.27 -10.23 -17.30
C SER A 47 3.75 -10.16 -17.48
N ASP A 48 3.07 -11.29 -17.29
CA ASP A 48 1.61 -11.31 -17.20
C ASP A 48 1.14 -10.62 -15.90
N PRO A 49 0.40 -9.49 -15.97
CA PRO A 49 -0.08 -8.80 -14.78
C PRO A 49 -1.02 -9.68 -13.94
N HIS A 50 -1.78 -10.61 -14.55
CA HIS A 50 -2.69 -11.48 -13.81
C HIS A 50 -1.94 -12.45 -12.88
N VAL A 51 -0.79 -12.95 -13.32
CA VAL A 51 0.06 -13.84 -12.50
C VAL A 51 0.65 -13.06 -11.32
N LEU A 52 1.10 -11.82 -11.54
CA LEU A 52 1.62 -10.96 -10.48
C LEU A 52 0.54 -10.55 -9.48
N ASP A 53 -0.65 -10.22 -9.95
CA ASP A 53 -1.76 -9.84 -9.09
C ASP A 53 -2.28 -11.04 -8.29
N THR A 54 -2.27 -12.24 -8.87
CA THR A 54 -2.54 -13.48 -8.13
C THR A 54 -1.49 -13.77 -7.05
N TYR A 55 -0.22 -13.44 -7.32
CA TYR A 55 0.84 -13.55 -6.32
C TYR A 55 0.62 -12.55 -5.17
N ASP A 56 0.35 -11.29 -5.49
CA ASP A 56 0.14 -10.23 -4.50
C ASP A 56 -1.12 -10.48 -3.65
N ALA A 57 -2.21 -10.95 -4.27
CA ALA A 57 -3.45 -11.32 -3.60
C ALA A 57 -3.29 -12.34 -2.48
N ARG A 58 -2.23 -13.18 -2.53
CA ARG A 58 -1.95 -14.23 -1.55
C ARG A 58 -0.87 -13.83 -0.54
N LEU A 59 -0.29 -12.64 -0.67
CA LEU A 59 0.88 -12.26 0.11
C LEU A 59 0.56 -12.11 1.60
N ALA A 60 -0.62 -11.55 1.94
CA ALA A 60 -1.07 -11.46 3.33
C ALA A 60 -1.14 -12.83 4.01
N ASP A 61 -1.77 -13.82 3.36
CA ASP A 61 -1.87 -15.20 3.87
C ASP A 61 -0.49 -15.85 4.01
N ARG A 62 0.40 -15.63 3.03
CA ARG A 62 1.78 -16.13 3.07
C ARG A 62 2.57 -15.53 4.22
N ILE A 63 2.41 -14.22 4.46
CA ILE A 63 3.02 -13.51 5.58
C ILE A 63 2.51 -14.08 6.90
N THR A 64 1.20 -14.26 7.07
CA THR A 64 0.62 -14.83 8.29
C THR A 64 1.12 -16.26 8.51
N HIS A 65 1.06 -17.11 7.47
CA HIS A 65 1.54 -18.50 7.55
C HIS A 65 3.02 -18.59 7.91
N ALA A 66 3.88 -17.83 7.21
CA ALA A 66 5.31 -17.80 7.49
C ALA A 66 5.60 -17.23 8.89
N SER A 67 4.85 -16.22 9.34
CA SER A 67 4.99 -15.65 10.68
C SER A 67 4.64 -16.67 11.77
N MET A 68 3.59 -17.47 11.58
CA MET A 68 3.24 -18.55 12.52
C MET A 68 4.35 -19.60 12.64
N LEU A 69 4.99 -19.96 11.53
CA LEU A 69 6.07 -20.95 11.50
C LEU A 69 7.39 -20.42 12.04
N MET A 70 7.78 -19.22 11.62
CA MET A 70 9.10 -18.65 11.90
C MET A 70 9.16 -17.92 13.25
N LEU A 71 8.11 -17.17 13.57
CA LEU A 71 8.06 -16.31 14.77
C LEU A 71 7.29 -16.98 15.93
N GLY A 72 6.58 -18.07 15.64
CA GLY A 72 5.84 -18.88 16.62
C GLY A 72 4.34 -18.59 16.64
N SER A 73 3.54 -19.65 16.75
CA SER A 73 2.08 -19.59 16.66
C SER A 73 1.37 -18.97 17.88
N ALA A 74 2.10 -18.67 18.96
CA ALA A 74 1.55 -18.05 20.17
C ALA A 74 1.44 -16.51 20.08
N LEU A 75 2.02 -15.90 19.05
CA LEU A 75 1.94 -14.46 18.79
C LEU A 75 0.68 -14.10 17.99
N ASP A 76 0.27 -12.84 18.06
CA ASP A 76 -0.85 -12.32 17.26
C ASP A 76 -0.39 -11.99 15.83
N HIS A 77 -0.75 -12.88 14.89
CA HIS A 77 -0.45 -12.77 13.46
C HIS A 77 -1.63 -12.27 12.62
N THR A 78 -2.66 -11.67 13.23
CA THR A 78 -3.81 -11.13 12.51
C THR A 78 -3.40 -9.99 11.58
N THR A 79 -3.80 -10.03 10.31
CA THR A 79 -3.56 -8.91 9.39
C THR A 79 -4.51 -7.74 9.70
N PRO A 80 -4.18 -6.50 9.29
CA PRO A 80 -5.03 -5.33 9.48
C PRO A 80 -6.51 -5.55 9.14
N GLY A 81 -6.78 -6.10 7.95
CA GLY A 81 -8.13 -6.31 7.44
C GLY A 81 -8.92 -7.39 8.17
N VAL A 82 -8.31 -8.15 9.08
CA VAL A 82 -9.01 -9.06 10.00
C VAL A 82 -9.13 -8.43 11.39
N ALA A 83 -8.07 -7.75 11.85
CA ALA A 83 -8.03 -7.16 13.18
C ALA A 83 -8.99 -5.97 13.34
N PHE A 84 -9.24 -5.20 12.28
CA PHE A 84 -9.88 -3.90 12.38
C PHE A 84 -11.08 -3.67 11.47
N SER A 85 -11.50 -4.64 10.64
CA SER A 85 -12.60 -4.42 9.66
C SER A 85 -14.01 -4.76 10.19
N ASP A 86 -14.15 -5.13 11.48
CA ASP A 86 -15.45 -5.53 12.03
C ASP A 86 -16.52 -4.43 11.88
N GLY A 87 -17.66 -4.79 11.30
CA GLY A 87 -18.77 -3.88 11.01
C GLY A 87 -18.58 -2.95 9.80
N VAL A 88 -17.48 -3.06 9.04
CA VAL A 88 -17.32 -2.35 7.76
C VAL A 88 -18.29 -2.91 6.73
N THR A 89 -18.88 -2.02 5.92
CA THR A 89 -19.74 -2.39 4.78
C THR A 89 -19.16 -1.88 3.48
N THR A 90 -19.45 -2.58 2.38
CA THR A 90 -18.98 -2.21 1.05
C THR A 90 -20.15 -2.03 0.09
N GLU A 91 -19.97 -1.14 -0.89
CA GLU A 91 -20.91 -0.90 -1.99
C GLU A 91 -20.13 -0.77 -3.29
N ASP A 92 -20.44 -1.62 -4.27
CA ASP A 92 -19.77 -1.62 -5.56
C ASP A 92 -20.23 -0.43 -6.42
N MET A 93 -19.27 0.18 -7.09
CA MET A 93 -19.45 1.27 -8.04
C MET A 93 -18.73 0.92 -9.35
N PRO A 94 -19.11 1.51 -10.50
CA PRO A 94 -18.31 1.38 -11.70
C PRO A 94 -16.86 1.82 -11.46
N ASN A 95 -15.90 0.88 -11.59
CA ASN A 95 -14.46 1.08 -11.37
C ASN A 95 -14.08 1.59 -9.96
N ALA A 96 -14.91 1.33 -8.95
CA ALA A 96 -14.62 1.71 -7.57
C ALA A 96 -15.41 0.87 -6.56
N GLN A 97 -15.08 0.97 -5.29
CA GLN A 97 -15.89 0.44 -4.19
C GLN A 97 -15.94 1.47 -3.07
N ILE A 98 -17.14 1.74 -2.55
CA ILE A 98 -17.28 2.56 -1.36
C ILE A 98 -17.17 1.65 -0.13
N ILE A 99 -16.22 1.96 0.76
CA ILE A 99 -15.94 1.24 1.98
C ILE A 99 -16.36 2.13 3.16
N ARG A 100 -17.41 1.72 3.87
CA ARG A 100 -18.02 2.49 4.96
C ARG A 100 -17.68 1.89 6.33
N PRO A 101 -17.13 2.69 7.25
CA PRO A 101 -16.82 2.23 8.60
C PRO A 101 -18.08 2.05 9.43
N ALA A 102 -17.95 1.30 10.54
CA ALA A 102 -19.07 1.07 11.45
C ALA A 102 -19.59 2.36 12.12
N ARG A 103 -18.72 3.37 12.26
CA ARG A 103 -19.02 4.68 12.86
C ARG A 103 -18.47 5.81 11.98
N PRO A 104 -19.19 6.22 10.92
CA PRO A 104 -18.71 7.23 10.00
C PRO A 104 -18.69 8.64 10.63
N THR A 105 -17.61 9.38 10.43
CA THR A 105 -17.45 10.79 10.86
C THR A 105 -18.01 11.79 9.85
N GLY A 106 -18.32 11.33 8.64
CA GLY A 106 -18.69 12.17 7.50
C GLY A 106 -17.50 12.60 6.63
N VAL A 107 -16.26 12.43 7.11
CA VAL A 107 -15.05 12.62 6.29
C VAL A 107 -14.99 11.57 5.20
N TRP A 108 -14.55 11.97 4.01
CA TRP A 108 -14.31 11.08 2.90
C TRP A 108 -12.83 10.97 2.56
N GLY A 109 -12.43 9.80 2.09
CA GLY A 109 -11.11 9.53 1.54
C GLY A 109 -11.19 8.89 0.16
N ILE A 110 -10.14 9.04 -0.64
CA ILE A 110 -9.90 8.20 -1.82
C ILE A 110 -8.69 7.32 -1.53
N SER A 111 -8.83 6.00 -1.69
CA SER A 111 -7.72 5.05 -1.61
C SER A 111 -7.21 4.68 -3.00
N LEU A 112 -5.89 4.69 -3.15
CA LEU A 112 -5.19 4.47 -4.42
C LEU A 112 -4.20 3.31 -4.27
N HIS A 113 -4.52 2.21 -4.95
CA HIS A 113 -3.82 0.94 -4.78
C HIS A 113 -2.37 0.96 -5.34
N PRO A 114 -1.48 0.08 -4.86
CA PRO A 114 -0.15 -0.08 -5.44
C PRO A 114 -0.22 -0.92 -6.73
N GLY A 115 0.83 -0.89 -7.54
CA GLY A 115 0.83 -1.65 -8.79
C GLY A 115 1.88 -1.28 -9.82
N GLY A 116 2.79 -0.36 -9.51
CA GLY A 116 3.78 0.12 -10.46
C GLY A 116 3.16 0.76 -11.71
N TRP A 117 1.91 1.23 -11.61
CA TRP A 117 1.10 1.83 -12.69
C TRP A 117 0.45 0.88 -13.70
N TRP A 118 0.81 -0.40 -13.74
CA TRP A 118 0.38 -1.33 -14.82
C TRP A 118 -0.27 -2.63 -14.33
N LYS A 119 -0.40 -2.80 -13.02
CA LYS A 119 -1.06 -3.95 -12.38
C LYS A 119 -1.65 -3.54 -11.03
N GLY A 120 -2.09 -4.50 -10.20
CA GLY A 120 -2.61 -4.26 -8.85
C GLY A 120 -4.13 -4.10 -8.79
N SER A 121 -4.81 -4.35 -9.91
CA SER A 121 -6.27 -4.38 -10.03
C SER A 121 -6.81 -5.79 -9.73
N GLY A 122 -8.13 -5.98 -9.86
CA GLY A 122 -8.80 -7.27 -9.74
C GLY A 122 -8.48 -7.99 -8.42
N VAL A 123 -8.01 -9.24 -8.50
CA VAL A 123 -7.79 -10.08 -7.31
C VAL A 123 -6.76 -9.50 -6.33
N ALA A 124 -5.77 -8.75 -6.80
CA ALA A 124 -4.82 -8.08 -5.90
C ALA A 124 -5.49 -6.93 -5.14
N LEU A 125 -6.33 -6.16 -5.83
CA LEU A 125 -7.10 -5.07 -5.22
C LEU A 125 -8.02 -5.61 -4.12
N GLU A 126 -8.78 -6.65 -4.42
CA GLU A 126 -9.75 -7.26 -3.48
C GLU A 126 -9.08 -7.90 -2.25
N ASN A 127 -7.98 -8.64 -2.44
CA ASN A 127 -7.45 -9.49 -1.39
C ASN A 127 -6.22 -8.92 -0.68
N SER A 128 -5.51 -7.97 -1.30
CA SER A 128 -4.32 -7.36 -0.70
C SER A 128 -4.56 -5.93 -0.24
N TRP A 129 -5.27 -5.10 -1.03
CA TRP A 129 -5.36 -3.66 -0.74
C TRP A 129 -6.62 -3.29 0.04
N ARG A 130 -7.81 -3.64 -0.48
CA ARG A 130 -9.09 -3.30 0.15
C ARG A 130 -9.24 -3.76 1.60
N PRO A 131 -8.68 -4.89 2.06
CA PRO A 131 -8.72 -5.26 3.47
C PRO A 131 -7.98 -4.26 4.36
N GLU A 132 -6.87 -3.68 3.90
CA GLU A 132 -6.18 -2.61 4.63
C GLU A 132 -6.96 -1.30 4.59
N VAL A 133 -7.61 -0.97 3.46
CA VAL A 133 -8.52 0.18 3.36
C VAL A 133 -9.69 0.05 4.34
N ALA A 134 -10.32 -1.12 4.42
CA ALA A 134 -11.37 -1.40 5.39
C ALA A 134 -10.88 -1.20 6.84
N ALA A 135 -9.67 -1.65 7.15
CA ALA A 135 -9.06 -1.43 8.46
C ALA A 135 -8.87 0.06 8.78
N VAL A 136 -8.28 0.83 7.86
CA VAL A 136 -8.07 2.28 8.04
C VAL A 136 -9.39 3.02 8.13
N ALA A 137 -10.36 2.69 7.26
CA ALA A 137 -11.71 3.25 7.29
C ALA A 137 -12.32 3.09 8.68
N ASN A 138 -12.32 1.87 9.22
CA ASN A 138 -12.97 1.59 10.50
C ASN A 138 -12.25 2.22 11.71
N LEU A 139 -10.91 2.26 11.68
CA LEU A 139 -10.11 2.90 12.72
C LEU A 139 -10.31 4.43 12.75
N SER A 140 -10.34 5.07 11.58
CA SER A 140 -10.46 6.53 11.44
C SER A 140 -11.90 7.04 11.43
N GLY A 141 -12.87 6.18 11.14
CA GLY A 141 -14.26 6.57 10.86
C GLY A 141 -14.44 7.28 9.51
N ILE A 142 -13.44 7.26 8.62
CA ILE A 142 -13.51 7.83 7.28
C ILE A 142 -14.21 6.86 6.32
N THR A 143 -15.10 7.38 5.47
CA THR A 143 -15.62 6.61 4.33
C THR A 143 -14.66 6.71 3.16
N PHE A 144 -14.18 5.57 2.65
CA PHE A 144 -13.28 5.56 1.50
C PHE A 144 -14.02 5.23 0.21
N LEU A 145 -13.70 5.95 -0.87
CA LEU A 145 -13.88 5.49 -2.23
C LEU A 145 -12.57 4.84 -2.67
N ASP A 146 -12.54 3.51 -2.73
CA ASP A 146 -11.42 2.76 -3.28
C ASP A 146 -11.53 2.73 -4.81
N LEU A 147 -10.57 3.34 -5.48
CA LEU A 147 -10.62 3.60 -6.91
C LEU A 147 -9.77 2.57 -7.67
N ASP A 148 -10.40 1.79 -8.55
CA ASP A 148 -9.73 0.91 -9.52
C ASP A 148 -9.40 1.75 -10.75
N TYR A 149 -8.34 2.55 -10.63
CA TYR A 149 -7.99 3.57 -11.62
C TYR A 149 -7.38 2.91 -12.88
N PRO A 150 -7.53 3.54 -14.07
CA PRO A 150 -6.97 2.99 -15.31
C PRO A 150 -5.44 2.82 -15.24
N LEU A 151 -4.93 1.80 -15.94
CA LEU A 151 -3.52 1.42 -15.86
C LEU A 151 -2.75 1.75 -17.15
N LEU A 152 -1.43 1.88 -17.00
CA LEU A 152 -0.48 2.06 -18.11
C LEU A 152 -0.14 0.69 -18.72
N PRO A 153 0.19 0.63 -20.02
CA PRO A 153 0.31 1.74 -20.98
C PRO A 153 -0.99 2.08 -21.72
N GLU A 154 -2.10 1.39 -21.45
CA GLU A 154 -3.39 1.64 -22.12
C GLU A 154 -3.91 3.06 -21.89
N HIS A 155 -3.49 3.69 -20.78
CA HIS A 155 -3.78 5.07 -20.42
C HIS A 155 -2.51 5.85 -20.08
N SER A 156 -2.56 7.16 -20.29
CA SER A 156 -1.53 8.13 -19.89
C SER A 156 -1.69 8.59 -18.44
N LEU A 157 -0.66 9.16 -17.81
CA LEU A 157 -0.80 9.67 -16.43
C LEU A 157 -1.80 10.82 -16.37
N SER A 158 -1.93 11.63 -17.43
CA SER A 158 -2.98 12.66 -17.48
C SER A 158 -4.39 12.05 -17.46
N GLU A 159 -4.64 10.95 -18.17
CA GLU A 159 -5.94 10.24 -18.10
C GLU A 159 -6.16 9.61 -16.73
N VAL A 160 -5.14 8.98 -16.13
CA VAL A 160 -5.24 8.40 -14.79
C VAL A 160 -5.56 9.49 -13.74
N THR A 161 -4.83 10.60 -13.75
CA THR A 161 -5.08 11.71 -12.81
C THR A 161 -6.43 12.39 -13.06
N ALA A 162 -6.93 12.42 -14.30
CA ALA A 162 -8.26 12.93 -14.60
C ALA A 162 -9.38 12.09 -13.94
N VAL A 163 -9.22 10.76 -13.88
CA VAL A 163 -10.17 9.89 -13.16
C VAL A 163 -10.17 10.17 -11.66
N VAL A 164 -9.00 10.36 -11.05
CA VAL A 164 -8.90 10.75 -9.63
C VAL A 164 -9.57 12.10 -9.37
N ARG A 165 -9.35 13.09 -10.25
CA ARG A 165 -9.99 14.41 -10.17
C ARG A 165 -11.52 14.31 -10.29
N GLN A 166 -12.02 13.47 -11.19
CA GLN A 166 -13.45 13.23 -11.34
C GLN A 166 -14.07 12.60 -10.09
N ALA A 167 -13.41 11.60 -9.52
CA ALA A 167 -13.83 10.96 -8.28
C ALA A 167 -13.83 11.95 -7.10
N ALA A 168 -12.78 12.77 -6.99
CA ALA A 168 -12.69 13.82 -5.98
C ALA A 168 -13.81 14.86 -6.13
N GLN A 169 -14.11 15.30 -7.35
CA GLN A 169 -15.21 16.24 -7.61
C GLN A 169 -16.56 15.65 -7.20
N TRP A 170 -16.85 14.39 -7.59
CA TRP A 170 -18.07 13.70 -7.20
C TRP A 170 -18.23 13.64 -5.67
N ILE A 171 -17.12 13.42 -4.94
CA ILE A 171 -17.13 13.47 -3.48
C ILE A 171 -17.37 14.89 -2.96
N ARG A 172 -16.68 15.90 -3.50
CA ARG A 172 -16.84 17.30 -3.07
C ARG A 172 -18.27 17.81 -3.31
N ASP A 173 -18.97 17.33 -4.33
CA ASP A 173 -20.38 17.67 -4.59
C ASP A 173 -21.33 17.20 -3.47
N MET A 174 -20.92 16.20 -2.68
CA MET A 174 -21.63 15.79 -1.46
C MET A 174 -21.34 16.69 -0.24
N ASN A 175 -20.45 17.68 -0.40
CA ASN A 175 -20.02 18.64 0.62
C ASN A 175 -19.52 17.99 1.93
N PRO A 176 -18.54 17.06 1.89
CA PRO A 176 -17.96 16.48 3.09
C PRO A 176 -17.14 17.51 3.86
N PRO A 177 -16.98 17.36 5.19
CA PRO A 177 -16.14 18.25 6.00
C PRO A 177 -14.67 18.25 5.56
N ARG A 178 -14.16 17.09 5.12
CA ARG A 178 -12.81 16.91 4.59
C ARG A 178 -12.79 15.84 3.50
N LEU A 179 -11.87 15.98 2.55
CA LEU A 179 -11.47 14.98 1.57
C LEU A 179 -9.98 14.68 1.71
N VAL A 180 -9.64 13.43 2.00
CA VAL A 180 -8.25 12.99 2.16
C VAL A 180 -7.86 11.95 1.11
N ALA A 181 -6.57 11.69 0.98
CA ALA A 181 -6.07 10.60 0.14
C ALA A 181 -5.20 9.63 0.93
N TRP A 182 -5.26 8.36 0.58
CA TRP A 182 -4.28 7.38 1.00
C TRP A 182 -3.83 6.55 -0.21
N GLY A 183 -2.53 6.53 -0.47
CA GLY A 183 -1.98 5.69 -1.51
C GLY A 183 -0.80 4.87 -1.04
N TYR A 184 -0.52 3.80 -1.77
CA TYR A 184 0.65 2.94 -1.58
C TYR A 184 1.45 2.85 -2.88
N SER A 185 2.78 3.06 -2.84
CA SER A 185 3.69 2.84 -3.96
C SER A 185 3.31 3.73 -5.14
N SER A 186 2.99 3.18 -6.31
CA SER A 186 2.43 3.94 -7.44
C SER A 186 1.13 4.67 -7.08
N GLY A 187 0.27 4.10 -6.22
CA GLY A 187 -0.93 4.78 -5.74
C GLY A 187 -0.62 5.96 -4.81
N ALA A 188 0.47 5.87 -4.03
CA ALA A 188 0.95 7.01 -3.23
C ALA A 188 1.56 8.10 -4.13
N ALA A 189 2.27 7.69 -5.18
CA ALA A 189 2.72 8.62 -6.21
C ALA A 189 1.54 9.29 -6.93
N LEU A 190 0.47 8.55 -7.22
CA LEU A 190 -0.76 9.11 -7.79
C LEU A 190 -1.43 10.10 -6.83
N ALA A 191 -1.52 9.79 -5.53
CA ALA A 191 -1.98 10.73 -4.51
C ALA A 191 -1.15 12.02 -4.51
N ALA A 192 0.17 11.91 -4.63
CA ALA A 192 1.09 13.03 -4.70
C ALA A 192 0.92 13.86 -5.99
N LEU A 193 0.72 13.22 -7.15
CA LEU A 193 0.46 13.92 -8.43
C LEU A 193 -0.83 14.74 -8.40
N THR A 194 -1.78 14.38 -7.53
CA THR A 194 -3.05 15.08 -7.36
C THR A 194 -3.17 15.75 -5.98
N SER A 195 -2.04 16.11 -5.37
CA SER A 195 -2.00 16.70 -4.02
C SER A 195 -2.83 17.98 -3.86
N ASP A 196 -3.12 18.70 -4.94
CA ASP A 196 -3.97 19.90 -4.93
C ASP A 196 -5.44 19.62 -4.58
N LEU A 197 -5.87 18.35 -4.60
CA LEU A 197 -7.25 17.94 -4.30
C LEU A 197 -7.52 17.72 -2.80
N TRP A 198 -6.47 17.46 -2.02
CA TRP A 198 -6.58 16.84 -0.70
C TRP A 198 -6.43 17.85 0.44
N ASP A 199 -7.25 17.67 1.47
CA ASP A 199 -7.08 18.40 2.74
C ASP A 199 -5.94 17.81 3.59
N ALA A 200 -5.63 16.52 3.39
CA ALA A 200 -4.46 15.82 3.92
C ALA A 200 -4.22 14.53 3.11
N GLN A 201 -3.00 13.99 3.13
CA GLN A 201 -2.67 12.74 2.44
C GLN A 201 -1.72 11.85 3.25
N ALA A 202 -1.93 10.53 3.16
CA ALA A 202 -0.99 9.52 3.62
C ALA A 202 -0.34 8.84 2.42
N LEU A 203 0.99 8.76 2.42
CA LEU A 203 1.81 8.22 1.35
C LEU A 203 2.60 7.03 1.88
N THR A 204 2.15 5.82 1.59
CA THR A 204 2.84 4.59 1.99
C THR A 204 3.87 4.17 0.94
N PHE A 205 5.16 4.19 1.30
CA PHE A 205 6.29 3.76 0.47
C PHE A 205 6.21 4.32 -0.97
N PRO A 206 6.11 5.66 -1.14
CA PRO A 206 5.76 6.25 -2.43
C PRO A 206 6.92 6.18 -3.43
N HIS A 207 6.65 5.87 -4.70
CA HIS A 207 7.65 5.95 -5.77
C HIS A 207 7.56 7.33 -6.46
N LEU A 208 8.23 8.33 -5.90
CA LEU A 208 8.11 9.74 -6.30
C LEU A 208 9.05 10.18 -7.43
N THR A 209 9.38 9.25 -8.33
CA THR A 209 9.99 9.54 -9.63
C THR A 209 9.23 8.81 -10.73
N LEU A 210 9.25 9.38 -11.93
CA LEU A 210 8.55 8.80 -13.09
C LEU A 210 9.53 8.26 -14.13
N ASP A 211 10.82 8.44 -13.95
CA ASP A 211 11.93 8.10 -14.87
C ASP A 211 11.98 6.62 -15.30
N HIS A 212 11.38 5.70 -14.53
CA HIS A 212 11.19 4.30 -14.92
C HIS A 212 10.13 4.09 -16.01
N LEU A 213 9.28 5.10 -16.27
CA LEU A 213 8.26 5.08 -17.31
C LEU A 213 8.85 5.54 -18.67
N PRO A 214 8.38 4.96 -19.79
CA PRO A 214 8.65 5.48 -21.13
C PRO A 214 8.33 6.97 -21.26
N ALA A 215 9.13 7.71 -22.03
CA ALA A 215 8.96 9.17 -22.17
C ALA A 215 7.55 9.60 -22.61
N HIS A 216 6.89 8.81 -23.45
CA HIS A 216 5.53 9.09 -23.92
C HIS A 216 4.44 8.85 -22.86
N LEU A 217 4.74 8.16 -21.76
CA LEU A 217 3.85 7.95 -20.61
C LEU A 217 4.17 8.90 -19.45
N ARG A 218 5.18 9.77 -19.59
CA ARG A 218 5.63 10.74 -18.56
C ARG A 218 5.08 12.13 -18.87
N ASP A 219 3.76 12.27 -18.86
CA ASP A 219 3.06 13.53 -19.15
C ASP A 219 2.58 14.27 -17.89
N ALA A 220 3.17 13.97 -16.73
CA ALA A 220 2.88 14.61 -15.45
C ALA A 220 4.15 14.93 -14.65
N GLU A 221 4.07 15.89 -13.74
CA GLU A 221 5.14 16.26 -12.82
C GLU A 221 4.62 16.29 -11.38
N PHE A 222 5.47 15.88 -10.43
CA PHE A 222 5.12 15.98 -9.02
C PHE A 222 5.06 17.45 -8.56
N PRO A 223 4.15 17.78 -7.63
CA PRO A 223 4.00 19.14 -7.13
C PRO A 223 5.22 19.55 -6.31
N GLN A 224 5.45 20.86 -6.21
CA GLN A 224 6.54 21.42 -5.39
C GLN A 224 6.20 21.49 -3.91
N THR A 225 4.91 21.48 -3.58
CA THR A 225 4.40 21.63 -2.22
C THR A 225 3.34 20.59 -1.93
N PHE A 226 3.39 19.99 -0.75
CA PHE A 226 2.38 19.06 -0.29
C PHE A 226 1.36 19.71 0.66
N PRO A 227 0.09 19.22 0.67
CA PRO A 227 -0.81 19.43 1.80
C PRO A 227 -0.24 18.74 3.05
N PRO A 228 -0.87 18.85 4.24
CA PRO A 228 -0.51 18.03 5.39
C PRO A 228 -0.32 16.57 4.97
N THR A 229 0.92 16.07 5.10
CA THR A 229 1.32 14.78 4.55
C THR A 229 1.96 13.91 5.62
N PHE A 230 1.51 12.66 5.69
CA PHE A 230 2.18 11.59 6.42
C PHE A 230 2.87 10.67 5.42
N LEU A 231 4.19 10.50 5.56
CA LEU A 231 5.02 9.74 4.64
C LEU A 231 5.60 8.54 5.39
N GLN A 232 5.20 7.35 4.98
CA GLN A 232 5.71 6.10 5.54
C GLN A 232 6.85 5.61 4.65
N VAL A 233 7.98 5.24 5.25
CA VAL A 233 9.15 4.65 4.57
C VAL A 233 9.49 3.29 5.17
N ALA A 234 9.99 2.37 4.35
CA ALA A 234 10.44 1.05 4.77
C ALA A 234 11.96 1.04 4.99
N THR A 235 12.45 0.32 6.01
CA THR A 235 13.89 0.21 6.29
C THR A 235 14.64 -0.58 5.23
N GLN A 236 13.98 -1.51 4.53
CA GLN A 236 14.55 -2.39 3.50
C GLN A 236 13.75 -2.31 2.19
N ASP A 237 13.46 -1.09 1.73
CA ASP A 237 12.78 -0.89 0.45
C ASP A 237 13.75 -1.01 -0.74
N SER A 238 13.41 -1.88 -1.70
CA SER A 238 14.17 -2.06 -2.95
C SER A 238 13.39 -1.57 -4.18
N VAL A 239 12.21 -0.98 -3.97
CA VAL A 239 11.30 -0.54 -5.02
C VAL A 239 11.16 0.99 -5.01
N ALA A 240 11.01 1.59 -3.83
CA ALA A 240 10.90 3.02 -3.65
C ALA A 240 12.14 3.58 -2.94
N ASP A 241 12.72 4.63 -3.52
CA ASP A 241 13.82 5.38 -2.90
C ASP A 241 13.36 6.28 -1.74
N ARG A 242 14.34 6.92 -1.10
CA ARG A 242 14.12 8.05 -0.17
C ARG A 242 14.10 9.35 -0.95
N TYR A 243 13.19 10.26 -0.59
CA TYR A 243 12.96 11.51 -1.32
C TYR A 243 13.09 12.70 -0.38
N PRO A 244 14.31 13.26 -0.20
CA PRO A 244 14.55 14.34 0.76
C PRO A 244 13.65 15.56 0.56
N TRP A 245 13.29 15.87 -0.68
CA TRP A 245 12.40 17.00 -1.00
C TRP A 245 10.96 16.79 -0.48
N ALA A 246 10.49 15.54 -0.47
CA ALA A 246 9.16 15.16 0.01
C ALA A 246 9.18 14.99 1.53
N GLU A 247 10.21 14.31 2.06
CA GLU A 247 10.41 14.08 3.48
C GLU A 247 10.56 15.39 4.28
N ALA A 248 11.17 16.42 3.69
CA ALA A 248 11.29 17.74 4.32
C ALA A 248 9.94 18.47 4.51
N GLN A 249 8.87 18.00 3.88
CA GLN A 249 7.55 18.61 3.87
C GLN A 249 6.48 17.74 4.54
N ALA A 250 6.87 16.59 5.10
CA ALA A 250 5.96 15.58 5.63
C ALA A 250 6.34 15.16 7.04
N SER A 251 5.34 14.64 7.78
CA SER A 251 5.59 13.82 8.96
C SER A 251 6.07 12.45 8.49
N VAL A 252 7.35 12.15 8.70
CA VAL A 252 7.95 10.88 8.23
C VAL A 252 7.97 9.85 9.36
N LYS A 253 7.54 8.62 9.08
CA LYS A 253 7.73 7.48 9.98
C LYS A 253 8.33 6.29 9.22
N GLU A 254 9.36 5.71 9.79
CA GLU A 254 10.08 4.56 9.25
C GLU A 254 9.60 3.26 9.91
N TYR A 255 9.41 2.21 9.10
CA TYR A 255 8.90 0.91 9.53
C TYR A 255 9.86 -0.20 9.17
N VAL A 256 10.10 -1.12 10.10
CA VAL A 256 10.92 -2.32 9.87
C VAL A 256 10.17 -3.25 8.93
N SER A 257 10.43 -3.06 7.63
CA SER A 257 9.71 -3.70 6.54
C SER A 257 10.51 -3.64 5.25
N GLU A 258 10.19 -4.54 4.33
CA GLU A 258 10.46 -4.37 2.91
C GLU A 258 9.30 -3.62 2.24
N HIS A 259 9.40 -3.39 0.93
CA HIS A 259 8.36 -2.70 0.17
C HIS A 259 6.97 -3.33 0.31
N ARG A 260 6.86 -4.65 0.52
CA ARG A 260 5.57 -5.36 0.65
C ARG A 260 5.52 -6.39 1.78
N VAL A 261 6.66 -6.69 2.41
CA VAL A 261 6.77 -7.71 3.45
C VAL A 261 7.08 -7.03 4.77
N ALA A 262 6.26 -7.30 5.77
CA ALA A 262 6.44 -6.88 7.14
C ALA A 262 5.79 -7.92 8.05
N THR A 263 6.14 -7.93 9.34
CA THR A 263 5.40 -8.76 10.30
C THR A 263 3.95 -8.24 10.44
N PRO A 264 2.97 -9.09 10.78
CA PRO A 264 1.60 -8.64 11.00
C PRO A 264 1.49 -7.51 12.05
N GLU A 265 2.36 -7.51 13.06
CA GLU A 265 2.46 -6.42 14.04
C GLU A 265 2.80 -5.07 13.39
N VAL A 266 3.84 -5.03 12.55
CA VAL A 266 4.24 -3.81 11.82
C VAL A 266 3.18 -3.40 10.80
N MET A 267 2.53 -4.36 10.13
CA MET A 267 1.40 -4.07 9.23
C MET A 267 0.26 -3.39 9.99
N ARG A 268 -0.09 -3.88 11.18
CA ARG A 268 -1.11 -3.28 12.06
C ARG A 268 -0.70 -1.91 12.57
N GLU A 269 0.56 -1.70 12.92
CA GLU A 269 1.08 -0.38 13.30
C GLU A 269 0.94 0.63 12.15
N ARG A 270 1.39 0.26 10.95
CA ARG A 270 1.33 1.10 9.75
C ARG A 270 -0.08 1.62 9.46
N VAL A 271 -1.09 0.75 9.48
CA VAL A 271 -2.47 1.17 9.22
C VAL A 271 -3.06 2.02 10.34
N LYS A 272 -2.67 1.77 11.60
CA LYS A 272 -3.11 2.59 12.74
C LYS A 272 -2.58 4.01 12.61
N ASP A 273 -1.31 4.17 12.28
CA ASP A 273 -0.73 5.50 12.11
C ASP A 273 -1.36 6.26 10.94
N VAL A 274 -1.70 5.57 9.84
CA VAL A 274 -2.47 6.19 8.74
C VAL A 274 -3.83 6.66 9.23
N ALA A 275 -4.58 5.80 9.92
CA ALA A 275 -5.89 6.16 10.45
C ALA A 275 -5.81 7.32 11.45
N ASP A 276 -4.80 7.31 12.33
CA ASP A 276 -4.59 8.33 13.34
C ASP A 276 -4.21 9.69 12.76
N PHE A 277 -3.51 9.70 11.62
CA PHE A 277 -3.14 10.92 10.92
C PHE A 277 -4.28 11.54 10.11
N LEU A 278 -5.12 10.69 9.48
CA LEU A 278 -6.15 11.15 8.53
C LEU A 278 -7.44 11.64 9.20
N GLN A 279 -7.74 11.19 10.42
CA GLN A 279 -8.91 11.66 11.20
C GLN A 279 -8.91 13.19 11.41
#